data_AF-A0AAW2NF03-F1
#
_entry.id   AF-A0AAW2NF03-F1
#
_cell.length_a   1.000
_cell.length_b   1.000
_cell.length_c   1.000
_cell.angle_alpha   90.00
_cell.angle_beta   90.00
_cell.angle_gamma   90.00
#
_symmetry.space_group_name_H-M   'P 1'
#
loop_
_entity.id
_entity.type
_entity.pdbx_description
1 polymer ?
#
loop_
_entity_poly.entity_id
_entity_poly.type
_entity_poly.pdbx_seq_one_letter_code
_entity_poly.pdbx_strand_id
1 'polypeptide(L)'
;MDSGGGASLPSSCPDARKRRVSYFYEPTIGDYYYGQGHPMKPHRIRMAHNLIVHYSLHRRMEINRPFPAGPGDIGRFHSLEYVEFLSSASAGGSIGAAVKLNRQDADIAINWAGGLHHAKKSEASGFCYVNDIVLGILELLKVHRRVLYIDIDIHHGDGEEAFYVTDRVMTVSFHKFGEFFPGTGHIKDIGVGAGKYYALNVPLNDGLNDDNFRSLFRPIIQKVMEVYQPDAVVLQCGADSLAGDRLGCFNLSVKGHADCLRFLRSFNVPLMVLGGGGYTMRNVACCWCYETAVAVGVEPDNRLPYNEYFEYFGPDYTLHVEPNHMENLNTERDLEKIRILLLDQLSKLQHVPSVPFQNMPPTTEVPEEREEPMEVRAKPRIWNGEVYYESDDDEEEDEKPRDRSMNDDDAFETSTNLRCSGSNTVQEEDLTYAKIKDETSP
;
A
#
# COMPACT_ATOMS: atom_id res chain seq x y z
N MET A 1 -53.11 12.32 -7.50
CA MET A 1 -53.34 11.29 -6.46
C MET A 1 -53.20 9.95 -7.17
N ASP A 2 -52.22 9.11 -6.93
CA ASP A 2 -51.06 9.16 -6.05
C ASP A 2 -50.02 8.22 -6.66
N SER A 3 -48.76 8.61 -6.56
CA SER A 3 -47.60 8.00 -7.22
C SER A 3 -47.13 6.75 -6.48
N GLY A 4 -46.94 5.64 -7.23
CA GLY A 4 -46.37 4.40 -6.72
C GLY A 4 -44.92 4.56 -6.29
N GLY A 5 -44.69 4.54 -4.97
CA GLY A 5 -43.36 4.56 -4.37
C GLY A 5 -42.62 3.26 -4.65
N GLY A 6 -41.47 3.37 -5.33
CA GLY A 6 -40.46 2.32 -5.36
C GLY A 6 -39.88 2.14 -3.97
N ALA A 7 -39.98 0.92 -3.44
CA ALA A 7 -39.38 0.55 -2.17
C ALA A 7 -37.85 0.51 -2.32
N SER A 8 -37.19 1.57 -1.85
CA SER A 8 -35.75 1.54 -1.59
C SER A 8 -35.45 0.51 -0.50
N LEU A 9 -34.74 -0.55 -0.85
CA LEU A 9 -34.23 -1.52 0.14
C LEU A 9 -33.20 -0.81 1.04
N PRO A 10 -33.30 -0.93 2.38
CA PRO A 10 -32.33 -0.34 3.28
C PRO A 10 -30.97 -1.06 3.15
N SER A 11 -29.94 -0.31 2.75
CA SER A 11 -28.56 -0.77 2.53
C SER A 11 -27.74 -0.86 3.83
N SER A 12 -28.26 -1.54 4.84
CA SER A 12 -27.57 -1.71 6.11
C SER A 12 -27.65 -3.15 6.59
N CYS A 13 -26.79 -4.02 6.05
CA CYS A 13 -26.41 -5.23 6.77
C CYS A 13 -25.27 -4.84 7.74
N PRO A 14 -25.53 -4.64 9.05
CA PRO A 14 -24.45 -4.44 10.01
C PRO A 14 -23.58 -5.70 10.02
N ASP A 15 -22.26 -5.53 10.06
CA ASP A 15 -21.34 -6.67 10.11
C ASP A 15 -21.70 -7.58 11.29
N ALA A 16 -22.22 -8.76 10.99
CA ALA A 16 -22.88 -9.64 11.94
C ALA A 16 -21.91 -10.34 12.90
N ARG A 17 -20.58 -10.22 12.71
CA ARG A 17 -19.59 -10.98 13.48
C ARG A 17 -18.31 -10.20 13.78
N LYS A 18 -17.76 -10.43 14.98
CA LYS A 18 -16.38 -10.05 15.31
C LYS A 18 -15.41 -10.84 14.42
N ARG A 19 -14.56 -10.15 13.66
CA ARG A 19 -13.58 -10.73 12.74
C ARG A 19 -12.24 -10.96 13.45
N ARG A 20 -11.57 -12.08 13.17
CA ARG A 20 -10.17 -12.31 13.56
C ARG A 20 -9.27 -11.56 12.60
N VAL A 21 -8.42 -10.69 13.14
CA VAL A 21 -7.53 -9.85 12.34
C VAL A 21 -6.09 -10.27 12.59
N SER A 22 -5.33 -10.46 11.52
CA SER A 22 -3.89 -10.65 11.52
C SER A 22 -3.22 -9.43 10.87
N TYR A 23 -2.13 -8.93 11.45
CA TYR A 23 -1.40 -7.75 10.98
C TYR A 23 0.09 -8.07 10.84
N PHE A 24 0.64 -7.80 9.67
CA PHE A 24 2.04 -8.05 9.33
C PHE A 24 2.85 -6.75 9.43
N TYR A 25 3.93 -6.80 10.21
CA TYR A 25 4.82 -5.66 10.40
C TYR A 25 6.28 -6.10 10.61
N GLU A 26 7.19 -5.48 9.85
CA GLU A 26 8.63 -5.61 10.02
C GLU A 26 9.20 -4.33 10.65
N PRO A 27 9.77 -4.36 11.87
CA PRO A 27 10.30 -3.17 12.54
C PRO A 27 11.31 -2.35 11.73
N THR A 28 12.13 -3.02 10.91
CA THR A 28 13.17 -2.39 10.09
C THR A 28 12.63 -1.72 8.82
N ILE A 29 11.35 -1.90 8.46
CA ILE A 29 10.78 -1.34 7.22
C ILE A 29 10.89 0.18 7.15
N GLY A 30 10.86 0.86 8.29
CA GLY A 30 10.96 2.32 8.37
C GLY A 30 12.36 2.87 8.16
N ASP A 31 13.40 2.03 8.12
CA ASP A 31 14.80 2.42 7.95
C ASP A 31 15.23 2.46 6.47
N TYR A 32 14.46 1.81 5.57
CA TYR A 32 14.73 1.85 4.14
C TYR A 32 14.53 3.26 3.58
N TYR A 33 15.50 3.71 2.79
CA TYR A 33 15.55 5.07 2.27
C TYR A 33 15.72 5.08 0.75
N TYR A 34 14.72 5.63 0.05
CA TYR A 34 14.71 5.72 -1.41
C TYR A 34 15.66 6.79 -1.99
N GLY A 35 16.29 7.61 -1.14
CA GLY A 35 17.15 8.70 -1.57
C GLY A 35 16.60 10.10 -1.26
N GLN A 36 17.49 11.08 -1.39
CA GLN A 36 17.18 12.49 -1.14
C GLN A 36 16.16 13.00 -2.15
N GLY A 37 15.18 13.78 -1.69
CA GLY A 37 14.10 14.32 -2.52
C GLY A 37 13.02 13.32 -2.93
N HIS A 38 13.27 12.01 -2.87
CA HIS A 38 12.31 10.99 -3.32
C HIS A 38 11.00 11.02 -2.50
N PRO A 39 9.80 10.99 -3.12
CA PRO A 39 8.53 11.13 -2.40
C PRO A 39 8.14 9.88 -1.59
N MET A 40 8.46 8.66 -2.06
CA MET A 40 8.22 7.43 -1.30
C MET A 40 9.09 7.39 -0.04
N LYS A 41 8.46 7.32 1.12
CA LYS A 41 9.10 7.24 2.44
C LYS A 41 8.56 6.05 3.25
N PRO A 42 9.26 4.90 3.28
CA PRO A 42 8.84 3.73 4.07
C PRO A 42 8.60 4.01 5.55
N HIS A 43 9.23 5.05 6.10
CA HIS A 43 9.00 5.55 7.47
C HIS A 43 7.52 5.78 7.82
N ARG A 44 6.65 6.10 6.84
CA ARG A 44 5.20 6.23 7.04
C ARG A 44 4.55 4.97 7.62
N ILE A 45 5.07 3.78 7.31
CA ILE A 45 4.60 2.49 7.84
C ILE A 45 4.92 2.38 9.34
N ARG A 46 6.11 2.84 9.76
CA ARG A 46 6.50 2.90 11.17
C ARG A 46 5.63 3.89 11.95
N MET A 47 5.32 5.05 11.37
CA MET A 47 4.40 6.02 11.96
C MET A 47 2.99 5.42 12.14
N ALA A 48 2.46 4.73 11.12
CA ALA A 48 1.17 4.04 11.22
C ALA A 48 1.17 2.97 12.32
N HIS A 49 2.20 2.12 12.36
CA HIS A 49 2.36 1.11 13.40
C HIS A 49 2.38 1.73 14.81
N ASN A 50 3.11 2.82 14.98
CA ASN A 50 3.22 3.52 16.25
C ASN A 50 1.85 4.06 16.70
N LEU A 51 1.06 4.68 15.81
CA LEU A 51 -0.32 5.06 16.13
C LEU A 51 -1.22 3.86 16.49
N ILE A 52 -1.14 2.77 15.73
CA ILE A 52 -1.88 1.51 15.99
C ILE A 52 -1.58 0.98 17.41
N VAL A 53 -0.32 1.07 17.85
CA VAL A 53 0.09 0.67 19.20
C VAL A 53 -0.49 1.62 20.24
N HIS A 54 -0.35 2.93 20.06
CA HIS A 54 -0.81 3.95 21.02
C HIS A 54 -2.35 4.03 21.13
N TYR A 55 -3.10 3.70 20.08
CA TYR A 55 -4.55 3.50 20.14
C TYR A 55 -4.95 2.12 20.71
N SER A 56 -3.98 1.29 21.14
CA SER A 56 -4.20 -0.06 21.67
C SER A 56 -4.91 -1.03 20.71
N LEU A 57 -4.87 -0.77 19.39
CA LEU A 57 -5.50 -1.62 18.38
C LEU A 57 -4.78 -2.96 18.25
N HIS A 58 -3.46 -2.98 18.43
CA HIS A 58 -2.63 -4.19 18.47
C HIS A 58 -3.14 -5.27 19.43
N ARG A 59 -3.84 -4.90 20.51
CA ARG A 59 -4.39 -5.86 21.49
C ARG A 59 -5.59 -6.64 20.98
N ARG A 60 -6.11 -6.28 19.80
CA ARG A 60 -7.32 -6.86 19.20
C ARG A 60 -7.03 -7.68 17.95
N MET A 61 -5.76 -7.87 17.62
CA MET A 61 -5.29 -8.57 16.43
C MET A 61 -4.01 -9.35 16.73
N GLU A 62 -3.71 -10.35 15.90
CA GLU A 62 -2.44 -11.08 15.95
C GLU A 62 -1.40 -10.32 15.14
N ILE A 63 -0.29 -9.91 15.75
CA ILE A 63 0.84 -9.30 15.02
C ILE A 63 1.81 -10.39 14.61
N ASN A 64 2.15 -10.43 13.33
CA ASN A 64 3.06 -11.42 12.74
C ASN A 64 4.24 -10.69 12.09
N ARG A 65 5.46 -11.22 12.24
CA ARG A 65 6.60 -10.73 11.47
C ARG A 65 6.57 -11.38 10.08
N PRO A 66 6.67 -10.61 8.98
CA PRO A 66 6.75 -11.21 7.66
C PRO A 66 8.07 -11.97 7.51
N PHE A 67 8.03 -13.15 6.89
CA PHE A 67 9.25 -13.84 6.48
C PHE A 67 9.87 -13.13 5.26
N PRO A 68 11.21 -13.12 5.11
CA PRO A 68 11.83 -12.67 3.87
C PRO A 68 11.45 -13.59 2.72
N ALA A 69 10.80 -13.06 1.68
CA ALA A 69 10.42 -13.85 0.51
C ALA A 69 11.68 -14.28 -0.26
N GLY A 70 11.79 -15.58 -0.56
CA GLY A 70 12.91 -16.12 -1.31
C GLY A 70 12.75 -15.91 -2.82
N PRO A 71 13.81 -16.13 -3.63
CA PRO A 71 13.73 -16.06 -5.08
C PRO A 71 12.63 -16.94 -5.68
N GLY A 72 12.39 -18.13 -5.10
CA GLY A 72 11.33 -19.04 -5.53
C GLY A 72 9.92 -18.48 -5.31
N ASP A 73 9.71 -17.68 -4.25
CA ASP A 73 8.43 -17.02 -3.98
C ASP A 73 8.16 -15.92 -5.01
N ILE A 74 9.15 -15.06 -5.24
CA ILE A 74 9.05 -13.91 -6.14
C ILE A 74 8.96 -14.38 -7.61
N GLY A 75 9.70 -15.43 -7.95
CA GLY A 75 9.72 -16.06 -9.27
C GLY A 75 8.41 -16.75 -9.68
N ARG A 76 7.40 -16.81 -8.79
CA ARG A 76 6.04 -17.27 -9.15
C ARG A 76 5.34 -16.33 -10.13
N PHE A 77 5.73 -15.06 -10.14
CA PHE A 77 5.22 -14.06 -11.08
C PHE A 77 6.37 -13.45 -11.89
N HIS A 78 7.40 -12.95 -11.22
CA HIS A 78 8.48 -12.23 -11.85
C HIS A 78 9.43 -13.14 -12.62
N SER A 79 10.09 -12.62 -13.67
CA SER A 79 11.11 -13.38 -14.40
C SER A 79 12.32 -13.67 -13.50
N LEU A 80 12.95 -14.84 -13.68
CA LEU A 80 14.09 -15.24 -12.87
C LEU A 80 15.25 -14.23 -12.99
N GLU A 81 15.52 -13.75 -14.20
CA GLU A 81 16.53 -12.71 -14.47
C GLU A 81 16.28 -11.42 -13.68
N TYR A 82 15.01 -11.00 -13.58
CA TYR A 82 14.64 -9.79 -12.81
C TYR A 82 14.75 -10.02 -11.29
N VAL A 83 14.41 -11.21 -10.80
CA VAL A 83 14.55 -11.57 -9.39
C VAL A 83 16.01 -11.64 -8.96
N GLU A 84 16.86 -12.26 -9.79
CA GLU A 84 18.32 -12.28 -9.56
C GLU A 84 18.90 -10.88 -9.51
N PHE A 85 18.42 -9.97 -10.37
CA PHE A 85 18.82 -8.57 -10.37
C PHE A 85 18.45 -7.83 -9.08
N LEU A 86 17.25 -8.05 -8.52
CA LEU A 86 16.80 -7.33 -7.33
C LEU A 86 17.52 -7.78 -6.05
N SER A 87 18.09 -8.99 -6.01
CA SER A 87 18.94 -9.62 -4.97
C SER A 87 18.39 -9.70 -3.53
N SER A 88 17.43 -8.85 -3.15
CA SER A 88 16.68 -8.86 -1.90
C SER A 88 15.40 -8.02 -2.07
N ALA A 89 14.26 -8.66 -2.36
CA ALA A 89 12.98 -7.96 -2.46
C ALA A 89 11.97 -8.51 -1.45
N SER A 90 11.08 -7.64 -0.97
CA SER A 90 10.11 -7.97 0.08
C SER A 90 8.72 -8.20 -0.51
N ALA A 91 8.18 -9.39 -0.30
CA ALA A 91 6.78 -9.75 -0.61
C ALA A 91 6.13 -10.64 0.46
N GLY A 92 6.90 -11.06 1.48
CA GLY A 92 6.48 -12.11 2.41
C GLY A 92 5.31 -11.73 3.31
N GLY A 93 5.08 -10.43 3.56
CA GLY A 93 3.90 -9.97 4.30
C GLY A 93 2.58 -10.30 3.58
N SER A 94 2.51 -10.04 2.27
CA SER A 94 1.30 -10.29 1.48
C SER A 94 1.10 -11.78 1.19
N ILE A 95 2.19 -12.53 0.98
CA ILE A 95 2.13 -14.00 0.87
C ILE A 95 1.69 -14.62 2.21
N GLY A 96 2.28 -14.19 3.33
CA GLY A 96 1.92 -14.66 4.67
C GLY A 96 0.46 -14.34 5.03
N ALA A 97 -0.01 -13.14 4.67
CA ALA A 97 -1.41 -12.74 4.80
C ALA A 97 -2.35 -13.67 4.01
N ALA A 98 -2.04 -13.95 2.75
CA ALA A 98 -2.80 -14.88 1.92
C ALA A 98 -2.80 -16.31 2.49
N VAL A 99 -1.67 -16.78 3.03
CA VAL A 99 -1.57 -18.10 3.68
C VAL A 99 -2.48 -18.17 4.92
N LYS A 100 -2.47 -17.15 5.80
CA LYS A 100 -3.36 -17.09 6.98
C LYS A 100 -4.84 -17.12 6.57
N LEU A 101 -5.22 -16.44 5.48
CA LEU A 101 -6.59 -16.46 4.94
C LEU A 101 -6.96 -17.83 4.37
N ASN A 102 -6.07 -18.43 3.55
CA ASN A 102 -6.26 -19.78 2.97
C ASN A 102 -6.43 -20.86 4.05
N ARG A 103 -5.66 -20.77 5.15
CA ARG A 103 -5.75 -21.68 6.30
C ARG A 103 -6.94 -21.39 7.22
N GLN A 104 -7.66 -20.29 6.98
CA GLN A 104 -8.75 -19.81 7.83
C GLN A 104 -8.30 -19.48 9.26
N ASP A 105 -7.03 -19.10 9.44
CA ASP A 105 -6.48 -18.65 10.72
C ASP A 105 -6.89 -17.20 11.04
N ALA A 106 -7.13 -16.41 9.99
CA ALA A 106 -7.64 -15.05 10.07
C ALA A 106 -8.85 -14.86 9.16
N ASP A 107 -9.70 -13.89 9.50
CA ASP A 107 -10.81 -13.46 8.63
C ASP A 107 -10.44 -12.16 7.87
N ILE A 108 -9.52 -11.37 8.42
CA ILE A 108 -8.90 -10.20 7.78
C ILE A 108 -7.39 -10.27 8.01
N ALA A 109 -6.57 -10.04 6.97
CA ALA A 109 -5.12 -9.97 7.08
C ALA A 109 -4.61 -8.64 6.51
N ILE A 110 -3.83 -7.89 7.30
CA ILE A 110 -3.38 -6.53 6.98
C ILE A 110 -1.86 -6.52 6.75
N ASN A 111 -1.40 -5.94 5.64
CA ASN A 111 0.01 -5.65 5.39
C ASN A 111 0.18 -4.24 4.78
N TRP A 112 0.39 -3.24 5.64
CA TRP A 112 0.60 -1.85 5.20
C TRP A 112 1.91 -1.60 4.44
N ALA A 113 2.87 -2.53 4.52
CA ALA A 113 4.10 -2.44 3.74
C ALA A 113 3.95 -2.92 2.28
N GLY A 114 2.86 -3.64 1.98
CA GLY A 114 2.54 -4.13 0.64
C GLY A 114 1.68 -3.14 -0.15
N GLY A 115 1.08 -3.64 -1.24
CA GLY A 115 0.22 -2.84 -2.12
C GLY A 115 0.98 -2.16 -3.27
N LEU A 116 2.14 -2.70 -3.66
CA LEU A 116 3.01 -2.13 -4.70
C LEU A 116 2.50 -2.51 -6.10
N HIS A 117 1.40 -1.89 -6.51
CA HIS A 117 0.59 -2.32 -7.66
C HIS A 117 1.17 -2.00 -9.05
N HIS A 118 2.22 -1.19 -9.18
CA HIS A 118 2.78 -0.81 -10.49
C HIS A 118 3.84 -1.77 -11.02
N ALA A 119 4.41 -2.62 -10.16
CA ALA A 119 5.47 -3.54 -10.56
C ALA A 119 4.96 -4.52 -11.62
N LYS A 120 5.72 -4.66 -12.71
CA LYS A 120 5.39 -5.56 -13.82
C LYS A 120 6.15 -6.87 -13.68
N LYS A 121 5.88 -7.80 -14.60
CA LYS A 121 6.53 -9.12 -14.62
C LYS A 121 8.07 -9.02 -14.68
N SER A 122 8.60 -8.11 -15.48
CA SER A 122 10.04 -8.01 -15.76
C SER A 122 10.61 -6.59 -15.63
N GLU A 123 9.87 -5.66 -15.03
CA GLU A 123 10.32 -4.27 -14.84
C GLU A 123 9.73 -3.64 -13.58
N ALA A 124 10.49 -2.73 -12.99
CA ALA A 124 10.01 -1.83 -11.93
C ALA A 124 9.28 -0.65 -12.57
N SER A 125 8.22 -0.17 -11.91
CA SER A 125 7.46 1.00 -12.36
C SER A 125 6.82 1.70 -11.15
N GLY A 126 6.67 3.03 -11.19
CA GLY A 126 5.93 3.78 -10.16
C GLY A 126 6.38 3.48 -8.71
N PHE A 127 7.68 3.44 -8.45
CA PHE A 127 8.29 3.09 -7.14
C PHE A 127 8.08 1.63 -6.68
N CYS A 128 7.49 0.80 -7.53
CA CYS A 128 7.18 -0.60 -7.27
C CYS A 128 8.18 -1.52 -7.97
N TYR A 129 8.83 -2.40 -7.21
CA TYR A 129 9.83 -3.34 -7.73
C TYR A 129 9.28 -4.76 -7.82
N VAL A 130 8.59 -5.23 -6.78
CA VAL A 130 7.93 -6.54 -6.74
C VAL A 130 6.44 -6.32 -6.51
N ASN A 131 5.62 -7.04 -7.28
CA ASN A 131 4.17 -6.98 -7.18
C ASN A 131 3.69 -7.99 -6.13
N ASP A 132 3.75 -7.58 -4.86
CA ASP A 132 3.34 -8.39 -3.72
C ASP A 132 1.84 -8.75 -3.76
N ILE A 133 1.04 -7.91 -4.42
CA ILE A 133 -0.39 -8.13 -4.63
C ILE A 133 -0.63 -9.34 -5.51
N VAL A 134 0.02 -9.39 -6.69
CA VAL A 134 -0.09 -10.51 -7.62
C VAL A 134 0.34 -11.81 -6.94
N LEU A 135 1.44 -11.80 -6.19
CA LEU A 135 1.93 -12.96 -5.45
C LEU A 135 0.92 -13.42 -4.37
N GLY A 136 0.33 -12.49 -3.62
CA GLY A 136 -0.72 -12.77 -2.65
C GLY A 136 -2.00 -13.33 -3.30
N ILE A 137 -2.44 -12.78 -4.43
CA ILE A 137 -3.60 -13.28 -5.18
C ILE A 137 -3.32 -14.70 -5.72
N LEU A 138 -2.14 -14.95 -6.28
CA LEU A 138 -1.74 -16.29 -6.73
C LEU A 138 -1.76 -17.31 -5.58
N GLU A 139 -1.45 -16.87 -4.35
CA GLU A 139 -1.57 -17.73 -3.16
C GLU A 139 -3.03 -17.99 -2.82
N LEU A 140 -3.88 -16.95 -2.80
CA LEU A 140 -5.33 -17.11 -2.57
C LEU A 140 -5.97 -18.05 -3.61
N LEU A 141 -5.57 -17.96 -4.88
CA LEU A 141 -6.06 -18.80 -5.97
C LEU A 141 -5.73 -20.30 -5.82
N LYS A 142 -4.89 -20.69 -4.85
CA LYS A 142 -4.73 -22.11 -4.51
C LYS A 142 -6.02 -22.66 -3.92
N VAL A 143 -6.71 -21.91 -3.06
CA VAL A 143 -7.91 -22.36 -2.33
C VAL A 143 -9.20 -21.74 -2.90
N HIS A 144 -9.15 -20.48 -3.29
CA HIS A 144 -10.30 -19.69 -3.73
C HIS A 144 -10.48 -19.76 -5.25
N ARG A 145 -11.71 -19.99 -5.73
CA ARG A 145 -11.97 -20.10 -7.17
C ARG A 145 -11.92 -18.74 -7.84
N ARG A 146 -12.47 -17.73 -7.14
CA ARG A 146 -12.57 -16.34 -7.59
C ARG A 146 -12.04 -15.40 -6.53
N VAL A 147 -11.09 -14.55 -6.91
CA VAL A 147 -10.52 -13.51 -6.05
C VAL A 147 -10.89 -12.15 -6.63
N LEU A 148 -11.47 -11.27 -5.83
CA LEU A 148 -11.76 -9.90 -6.23
C LEU A 148 -10.64 -8.98 -5.73
N TYR A 149 -10.00 -8.26 -6.63
CA TYR A 149 -9.04 -7.21 -6.32
C TYR A 149 -9.72 -5.84 -6.48
N ILE A 150 -9.66 -5.02 -5.44
CA ILE A 150 -10.18 -3.65 -5.43
C ILE A 150 -9.04 -2.71 -5.10
N ASP A 151 -8.91 -1.65 -5.88
CA ASP A 151 -7.84 -0.67 -5.79
C ASP A 151 -8.43 0.73 -5.61
N ILE A 152 -8.09 1.40 -4.50
CA ILE A 152 -8.51 2.77 -4.17
C ILE A 152 -7.33 3.76 -4.08
N ASP A 153 -6.16 3.36 -4.58
CA ASP A 153 -5.06 4.28 -4.88
C ASP A 153 -5.52 5.32 -5.93
N ILE A 154 -4.93 6.51 -5.90
CA ILE A 154 -5.30 7.51 -6.94
C ILE A 154 -4.80 7.10 -8.33
N HIS A 155 -3.76 6.27 -8.42
CA HIS A 155 -3.23 5.77 -9.68
C HIS A 155 -3.94 4.48 -10.10
N HIS A 156 -4.09 4.29 -11.41
CA HIS A 156 -4.59 3.01 -11.93
C HIS A 156 -3.62 1.87 -11.55
N GLY A 157 -4.17 0.79 -10.98
CA GLY A 157 -3.45 -0.41 -10.55
C GLY A 157 -2.94 -1.29 -11.69
N ASP A 158 -2.17 -0.70 -12.60
CA ASP A 158 -1.80 -1.25 -13.90
C ASP A 158 -0.93 -2.52 -13.88
N GLY A 159 -0.38 -2.93 -12.74
CA GLY A 159 0.19 -4.27 -12.56
C GLY A 159 -0.88 -5.38 -12.59
N GLU A 160 -2.17 -5.02 -12.59
CA GLU A 160 -3.29 -5.93 -12.84
C GLU A 160 -3.24 -6.62 -14.21
N GLU A 161 -2.39 -6.16 -15.15
CA GLU A 161 -2.13 -6.83 -16.43
C GLU A 161 -1.86 -8.34 -16.24
N ALA A 162 -1.29 -8.72 -15.09
CA ALA A 162 -1.09 -10.10 -14.67
C ALA A 162 -2.35 -10.98 -14.76
N PHE A 163 -3.55 -10.39 -14.65
CA PHE A 163 -4.83 -11.06 -14.64
C PHE A 163 -5.74 -10.69 -15.82
N TYR A 164 -5.26 -9.90 -16.78
CA TYR A 164 -6.07 -9.32 -17.85
C TYR A 164 -6.75 -10.35 -18.79
N VAL A 165 -6.30 -11.61 -18.75
CA VAL A 165 -6.76 -12.72 -19.60
C VAL A 165 -7.47 -13.85 -18.84
N THR A 166 -7.77 -13.69 -17.54
CA THR A 166 -8.43 -14.71 -16.71
C THR A 166 -9.73 -14.20 -16.09
N ASP A 167 -10.70 -15.09 -15.90
CA ASP A 167 -11.96 -14.84 -15.17
C ASP A 167 -11.86 -15.16 -13.66
N ARG A 168 -10.84 -15.92 -13.25
CA ARG A 168 -10.58 -16.27 -11.84
C ARG A 168 -10.18 -15.09 -10.94
N VAL A 169 -9.81 -13.96 -11.52
CA VAL A 169 -9.54 -12.72 -10.80
C VAL A 169 -10.31 -11.61 -11.48
N MET A 170 -11.12 -10.87 -10.71
CA MET A 170 -11.72 -9.63 -11.17
C MET A 170 -10.98 -8.47 -10.55
N THR A 171 -10.64 -7.45 -11.34
CA THR A 171 -10.00 -6.23 -10.85
C THR A 171 -10.93 -5.04 -10.99
N VAL A 172 -10.95 -4.19 -9.97
CA VAL A 172 -11.78 -2.97 -9.93
C VAL A 172 -10.92 -1.83 -9.41
N SER A 173 -10.57 -0.88 -10.25
CA SER A 173 -9.72 0.26 -9.89
C SER A 173 -10.48 1.58 -10.02
N PHE A 174 -10.39 2.42 -8.98
CA PHE A 174 -10.92 3.78 -8.96
C PHE A 174 -9.77 4.77 -8.92
N HIS A 175 -9.57 5.54 -9.99
CA HIS A 175 -8.33 6.30 -10.16
C HIS A 175 -8.54 7.59 -10.95
N LYS A 176 -7.60 8.52 -10.80
CA LYS A 176 -7.53 9.69 -11.67
C LYS A 176 -7.16 9.24 -13.09
N PHE A 177 -7.85 9.80 -14.09
CA PHE A 177 -7.57 9.51 -15.49
C PHE A 177 -7.48 10.80 -16.32
N GLY A 178 -6.62 10.80 -17.34
CA GLY A 178 -6.31 11.97 -18.18
C GLY A 178 -5.05 12.71 -17.69
N GLU A 179 -4.03 12.78 -18.57
CA GLU A 179 -2.70 13.36 -18.30
C GLU A 179 -2.14 13.03 -16.91
N PHE A 180 -2.23 11.75 -16.51
CA PHE A 180 -1.83 11.26 -15.20
C PHE A 180 -1.15 9.89 -15.31
N PHE A 181 -0.18 9.62 -14.44
CA PHE A 181 0.47 8.30 -14.38
C PHE A 181 -0.54 7.23 -13.92
N PRO A 182 -0.52 6.00 -14.47
CA PRO A 182 0.38 5.46 -15.50
C PRO A 182 -0.08 5.67 -16.95
N GLY A 183 -1.22 6.32 -17.17
CA GLY A 183 -1.79 6.55 -18.52
C GLY A 183 -2.66 5.41 -19.05
N THR A 184 -2.89 4.36 -18.26
CA THR A 184 -3.82 3.25 -18.53
C THR A 184 -5.06 3.35 -17.62
N GLY A 185 -6.02 2.42 -17.75
CA GLY A 185 -7.24 2.43 -16.93
C GLY A 185 -8.40 3.17 -17.58
N HIS A 186 -8.44 3.23 -18.91
CA HIS A 186 -9.59 3.81 -19.59
C HIS A 186 -10.83 2.95 -19.30
N ILE A 187 -12.02 3.54 -19.20
CA ILE A 187 -13.29 2.82 -18.95
C ILE A 187 -13.63 1.73 -19.99
N LYS A 188 -12.88 1.66 -21.09
CA LYS A 188 -13.02 0.67 -22.18
C LYS A 188 -12.01 -0.47 -22.07
N ASP A 189 -11.04 -0.36 -21.16
CA ASP A 189 -10.08 -1.39 -20.84
C ASP A 189 -10.80 -2.39 -19.92
N ILE A 190 -11.34 -3.44 -20.53
CA ILE A 190 -12.26 -4.38 -19.88
C ILE A 190 -11.70 -5.81 -19.81
N GLY A 191 -10.41 -6.01 -20.05
CA GLY A 191 -9.81 -7.34 -20.18
C GLY A 191 -9.99 -7.96 -21.56
N VAL A 192 -9.31 -9.09 -21.78
CA VAL A 192 -9.22 -9.78 -23.09
C VAL A 192 -9.47 -11.28 -22.91
N GLY A 193 -9.98 -11.94 -23.94
CA GLY A 193 -10.19 -13.40 -23.92
C GLY A 193 -11.15 -13.81 -22.81
N ALA A 194 -10.73 -14.75 -21.96
CA ALA A 194 -11.51 -15.18 -20.81
C ALA A 194 -11.65 -14.08 -19.73
N GLY A 195 -10.71 -13.15 -19.65
CA GLY A 195 -10.75 -12.01 -18.72
C GLY A 195 -11.60 -10.84 -19.19
N LYS A 196 -12.25 -10.92 -20.36
CA LYS A 196 -13.13 -9.86 -20.84
C LYS A 196 -14.33 -9.67 -19.91
N TYR A 197 -14.59 -8.43 -19.52
CA TYR A 197 -15.52 -7.97 -18.47
C TYR A 197 -15.09 -8.28 -17.02
N TYR A 198 -13.87 -8.77 -16.79
CA TYR A 198 -13.31 -9.00 -15.46
C TYR A 198 -12.28 -7.93 -15.04
N ALA A 199 -12.03 -6.91 -15.87
CA ALA A 199 -11.37 -5.68 -15.45
C ALA A 199 -12.38 -4.53 -15.52
N LEU A 200 -12.59 -3.83 -14.40
CA LEU A 200 -13.46 -2.66 -14.30
C LEU A 200 -12.65 -1.44 -13.90
N ASN A 201 -12.68 -0.43 -14.76
CA ASN A 201 -11.92 0.79 -14.58
C ASN A 201 -12.85 1.98 -14.37
N VAL A 202 -12.67 2.70 -13.27
CA VAL A 202 -13.47 3.86 -12.90
C VAL A 202 -12.59 5.12 -13.01
N PRO A 203 -12.49 5.71 -14.22
CA PRO A 203 -11.70 6.93 -14.43
C PRO A 203 -12.41 8.14 -13.85
N LEU A 204 -11.68 8.94 -13.06
CA LEU A 204 -12.19 10.08 -12.32
C LEU A 204 -11.33 11.32 -12.55
N ASN A 205 -11.90 12.49 -12.27
CA ASN A 205 -11.23 13.78 -12.35
C ASN A 205 -10.81 14.26 -10.95
N ASP A 206 -10.04 15.36 -10.91
CA ASP A 206 -9.56 16.00 -9.71
C ASP A 206 -10.68 16.42 -8.74
N GLY A 207 -10.34 16.51 -7.45
CA GLY A 207 -11.22 17.01 -6.41
C GLY A 207 -12.35 16.08 -5.99
N LEU A 208 -12.28 14.79 -6.35
CA LEU A 208 -13.23 13.77 -5.90
C LEU A 208 -13.36 13.79 -4.37
N ASN A 209 -14.59 13.93 -3.87
CA ASN A 209 -14.91 13.97 -2.44
C ASN A 209 -15.59 12.68 -1.95
N ASP A 210 -15.79 12.59 -0.63
CA ASP A 210 -16.37 11.42 0.04
C ASP A 210 -17.74 11.02 -0.50
N ASP A 211 -18.65 11.99 -0.70
CA ASP A 211 -20.03 11.71 -1.11
C ASP A 211 -20.09 11.14 -2.52
N ASN A 212 -19.32 11.72 -3.44
CA ASN A 212 -19.22 11.22 -4.82
C ASN A 212 -18.52 9.87 -4.89
N PHE A 213 -17.46 9.68 -4.10
CA PHE A 213 -16.77 8.41 -4.08
C PHE A 213 -17.67 7.30 -3.52
N ARG A 214 -18.39 7.56 -2.42
CA ARG A 214 -19.37 6.63 -1.85
C ARG A 214 -20.49 6.29 -2.83
N SER A 215 -21.01 7.27 -3.57
CA SER A 215 -22.13 7.08 -4.51
C SER A 215 -21.77 6.25 -5.74
N LEU A 216 -20.47 6.13 -6.05
CA LEU A 216 -19.92 5.22 -7.06
C LEU A 216 -19.52 3.87 -6.45
N PHE A 217 -18.66 3.90 -5.43
CA PHE A 217 -18.03 2.72 -4.86
C PHE A 217 -19.07 1.70 -4.40
N ARG A 218 -20.03 2.11 -3.56
CA ARG A 218 -20.98 1.17 -2.96
C ARG A 218 -21.87 0.49 -4.01
N PRO A 219 -22.55 1.19 -4.94
CA PRO A 219 -23.37 0.52 -5.95
C PRO A 219 -22.57 -0.39 -6.89
N ILE A 220 -21.38 0.04 -7.34
CA ILE A 220 -20.53 -0.75 -8.23
C ILE A 220 -20.07 -2.03 -7.51
N ILE A 221 -19.47 -1.89 -6.33
CA ILE A 221 -18.95 -3.02 -5.56
C ILE A 221 -20.08 -3.95 -5.09
N GLN A 222 -21.25 -3.41 -4.72
CA GLN A 222 -22.43 -4.25 -4.43
C GLN A 222 -22.79 -5.14 -5.61
N LYS A 223 -22.79 -4.60 -6.83
CA LYS A 223 -23.12 -5.37 -8.03
C LYS A 223 -22.01 -6.35 -8.41
N VAL A 224 -20.75 -5.96 -8.24
CA VAL A 224 -19.60 -6.87 -8.39
C VAL A 224 -19.75 -8.08 -7.45
N MET A 225 -20.01 -7.85 -6.15
CA MET A 225 -20.19 -8.93 -5.18
C MET A 225 -21.37 -9.85 -5.54
N GLU A 226 -22.47 -9.30 -6.07
CA GLU A 226 -23.65 -10.05 -6.50
C GLU A 226 -23.38 -10.96 -7.72
N VAL A 227 -22.67 -10.42 -8.72
CA VAL A 227 -22.47 -11.09 -10.02
C VAL A 227 -21.23 -11.96 -10.03
N TYR A 228 -20.10 -11.43 -9.54
CA TYR A 228 -18.82 -12.12 -9.51
C TYR A 228 -18.72 -13.14 -8.38
N GLN A 229 -19.40 -12.90 -7.25
CA GLN A 229 -19.41 -13.78 -6.07
C GLN A 229 -18.00 -14.26 -5.68
N PRO A 230 -17.07 -13.35 -5.33
CA PRO A 230 -15.72 -13.74 -4.97
C PRO A 230 -15.69 -14.57 -3.68
N ASP A 231 -14.77 -15.52 -3.61
CA ASP A 231 -14.53 -16.32 -2.40
C ASP A 231 -13.54 -15.64 -1.44
N ALA A 232 -12.76 -14.67 -1.94
CA ALA A 232 -11.84 -13.84 -1.18
C ALA A 232 -11.68 -12.46 -1.85
N VAL A 233 -11.38 -11.44 -1.07
CA VAL A 233 -11.18 -10.06 -1.53
C VAL A 233 -9.79 -9.58 -1.13
N VAL A 234 -9.15 -8.84 -2.02
CA VAL A 234 -7.92 -8.08 -1.78
C VAL A 234 -8.24 -6.61 -1.99
N LEU A 235 -8.04 -5.79 -0.97
CA LEU A 235 -8.19 -4.33 -1.02
C LEU A 235 -6.80 -3.69 -0.91
N GLN A 236 -6.39 -2.98 -1.95
CA GLN A 236 -5.25 -2.06 -1.90
C GLN A 236 -5.78 -0.71 -1.40
N CYS A 237 -5.19 -0.17 -0.33
CA CYS A 237 -5.61 1.07 0.33
C CYS A 237 -4.57 2.19 0.12
N GLY A 238 -4.28 2.51 -1.13
CA GLY A 238 -3.40 3.61 -1.51
C GLY A 238 -3.88 4.93 -0.95
N ALA A 239 -3.09 5.51 -0.04
CA ALA A 239 -3.48 6.69 0.74
C ALA A 239 -3.16 8.02 0.05
N ASP A 240 -2.72 8.00 -1.22
CA ASP A 240 -2.53 9.19 -2.05
C ASP A 240 -3.83 9.70 -2.69
N SER A 241 -4.93 8.96 -2.57
CA SER A 241 -6.28 9.43 -2.88
C SER A 241 -6.85 10.38 -1.80
N LEU A 242 -6.15 10.58 -0.68
CA LEU A 242 -6.55 11.48 0.39
C LEU A 242 -6.35 12.96 0.06
N ALA A 243 -7.18 13.80 0.67
CA ALA A 243 -7.03 15.25 0.64
C ALA A 243 -5.65 15.69 1.14
N GLY A 244 -5.03 16.61 0.41
CA GLY A 244 -3.73 17.18 0.76
C GLY A 244 -2.56 16.22 0.64
N ASP A 245 -2.69 15.15 -0.15
CA ASP A 245 -1.54 14.37 -0.60
C ASP A 245 -0.56 15.23 -1.44
N ARG A 246 0.72 14.85 -1.47
CA ARG A 246 1.76 15.61 -2.20
C ARG A 246 1.74 15.35 -3.71
N LEU A 247 1.29 14.18 -4.15
CA LEU A 247 1.24 13.79 -5.56
C LEU A 247 -0.20 13.63 -6.06
N GLY A 248 -1.10 13.15 -5.20
CA GLY A 248 -2.50 12.99 -5.53
C GLY A 248 -3.28 14.31 -5.54
N CYS A 249 -4.37 14.34 -6.31
CA CYS A 249 -5.28 15.48 -6.44
C CYS A 249 -6.76 15.09 -6.25
N PHE A 250 -7.01 14.07 -5.43
CA PHE A 250 -8.34 13.83 -4.86
C PHE A 250 -8.52 14.59 -3.54
N ASN A 251 -9.73 14.55 -3.02
CA ASN A 251 -10.14 15.30 -1.83
C ASN A 251 -10.89 14.41 -0.82
N LEU A 252 -10.45 13.15 -0.68
CA LEU A 252 -11.06 12.20 0.24
C LEU A 252 -10.61 12.45 1.69
N SER A 253 -11.54 12.35 2.63
CA SER A 253 -11.23 12.27 4.04
C SER A 253 -10.78 10.87 4.44
N VAL A 254 -10.14 10.75 5.62
CA VAL A 254 -9.86 9.42 6.22
C VAL A 254 -11.13 8.60 6.43
N LYS A 255 -12.28 9.25 6.71
CA LYS A 255 -13.56 8.57 6.89
C LYS A 255 -14.14 8.08 5.57
N GLY A 256 -14.05 8.89 4.52
CA GLY A 256 -14.47 8.55 3.17
C GLY A 256 -13.70 7.36 2.63
N HIS A 257 -12.36 7.41 2.74
CA HIS A 257 -11.47 6.32 2.35
C HIS A 257 -11.79 5.02 3.11
N ALA A 258 -11.87 5.08 4.44
CA ALA A 258 -12.17 3.91 5.26
C ALA A 258 -13.62 3.39 5.13
N ASP A 259 -14.54 4.15 4.50
CA ASP A 259 -15.88 3.66 4.17
C ASP A 259 -15.83 2.47 3.21
N CYS A 260 -14.83 2.43 2.32
CA CYS A 260 -14.59 1.31 1.41
C CYS A 260 -14.31 0.02 2.17
N LEU A 261 -13.35 0.04 3.08
CA LEU A 261 -13.03 -1.10 3.94
C LEU A 261 -14.23 -1.49 4.83
N ARG A 262 -14.93 -0.52 5.41
CA ARG A 262 -16.12 -0.77 6.23
C ARG A 262 -17.23 -1.45 5.43
N PHE A 263 -17.44 -1.05 4.18
CA PHE A 263 -18.41 -1.68 3.29
C PHE A 263 -17.99 -3.10 2.91
N LEU A 264 -16.73 -3.33 2.54
CA LEU A 264 -16.21 -4.66 2.20
C LEU A 264 -16.26 -5.63 3.38
N ARG A 265 -15.96 -5.16 4.58
CA ARG A 265 -16.08 -5.92 5.82
C ARG A 265 -17.48 -6.50 6.02
N SER A 266 -18.54 -5.81 5.58
CA SER A 266 -19.93 -6.27 5.73
C SER A 266 -20.27 -7.54 4.93
N PHE A 267 -19.54 -7.83 3.85
CA PHE A 267 -19.79 -9.01 3.01
C PHE A 267 -19.25 -10.31 3.60
N ASN A 268 -18.46 -10.24 4.67
CA ASN A 268 -18.03 -11.40 5.45
C ASN A 268 -17.17 -12.45 4.71
N VAL A 269 -16.57 -12.12 3.58
CA VAL A 269 -15.58 -12.94 2.87
C VAL A 269 -14.15 -12.72 3.43
N PRO A 270 -13.22 -13.67 3.32
CA PRO A 270 -11.79 -13.45 3.61
C PRO A 270 -11.28 -12.18 2.94
N LEU A 271 -10.62 -11.31 3.70
CA LEU A 271 -10.21 -9.99 3.23
C LEU A 271 -8.72 -9.74 3.51
N MET A 272 -7.93 -9.58 2.45
CA MET A 272 -6.55 -9.09 2.54
C MET A 272 -6.57 -7.58 2.33
N VAL A 273 -5.95 -6.82 3.24
CA VAL A 273 -5.86 -5.35 3.18
C VAL A 273 -4.41 -4.96 3.06
N LEU A 274 -4.07 -4.22 2.02
CA LEU A 274 -2.71 -3.81 1.70
C LEU A 274 -2.58 -2.28 1.78
N GLY A 275 -1.33 -1.80 1.86
CA GLY A 275 -1.02 -0.38 1.71
C GLY A 275 -1.15 0.08 0.26
N GLY A 276 -0.16 0.86 -0.19
CA GLY A 276 -0.17 1.49 -1.50
C GLY A 276 0.59 2.80 -1.52
N GLY A 277 0.24 3.71 -2.42
CA GLY A 277 0.72 5.09 -2.44
C GLY A 277 0.38 5.89 -1.17
N GLY A 278 0.77 7.16 -1.17
CA GLY A 278 0.57 8.08 -0.05
C GLY A 278 1.87 8.80 0.34
N TYR A 279 1.89 10.11 0.12
CA TYR A 279 3.11 10.92 0.11
C TYR A 279 3.07 12.08 1.11
N THR A 280 1.90 12.36 1.70
CA THR A 280 1.78 13.12 2.94
C THR A 280 1.81 12.16 4.15
N MET A 281 3.01 11.82 4.64
CA MET A 281 3.24 10.72 5.61
C MET A 281 2.32 10.75 6.85
N ARG A 282 2.04 11.94 7.41
CA ARG A 282 1.14 12.09 8.57
C ARG A 282 -0.30 11.64 8.24
N ASN A 283 -0.80 11.96 7.05
CA ASN A 283 -2.14 11.57 6.59
C ASN A 283 -2.19 10.06 6.35
N VAL A 284 -1.12 9.48 5.78
CA VAL A 284 -0.99 8.03 5.60
C VAL A 284 -1.05 7.29 6.93
N ALA A 285 -0.28 7.75 7.92
CA ALA A 285 -0.28 7.16 9.25
C ALA A 285 -1.67 7.20 9.90
N CYS A 286 -2.36 8.34 9.79
CA CYS A 286 -3.73 8.49 10.27
C CYS A 286 -4.72 7.56 9.55
N CYS A 287 -4.65 7.49 8.22
CA CYS A 287 -5.54 6.67 7.40
C CYS A 287 -5.42 5.19 7.74
N TRP A 288 -4.22 4.63 7.65
CA TRP A 288 -3.99 3.20 7.92
C TRP A 288 -4.23 2.83 9.38
N CYS A 289 -4.00 3.75 10.33
CA CYS A 289 -4.39 3.54 11.72
C CYS A 289 -5.92 3.45 11.87
N TYR A 290 -6.66 4.37 11.25
CA TYR A 290 -8.13 4.38 11.31
C TYR A 290 -8.73 3.17 10.58
N GLU A 291 -8.19 2.78 9.44
CA GLU A 291 -8.59 1.56 8.73
C GLU A 291 -8.29 0.28 9.51
N THR A 292 -7.18 0.24 10.23
CA THR A 292 -6.92 -0.85 11.19
C THR A 292 -7.99 -0.90 12.27
N ALA A 293 -8.44 0.26 12.78
CA ALA A 293 -9.54 0.34 13.73
C ALA A 293 -10.86 -0.19 13.14
N VAL A 294 -11.17 0.16 11.89
CA VAL A 294 -12.32 -0.39 11.14
C VAL A 294 -12.22 -1.92 11.01
N ALA A 295 -11.05 -2.45 10.67
CA ALA A 295 -10.84 -3.89 10.54
C ALA A 295 -11.10 -4.65 11.85
N VAL A 296 -10.61 -4.14 12.99
CA VAL A 296 -10.83 -4.73 14.32
C VAL A 296 -12.19 -4.36 14.94
N GLY A 297 -13.01 -3.58 14.24
CA GLY A 297 -14.36 -3.18 14.68
C GLY A 297 -14.36 -2.21 15.86
N VAL A 298 -13.45 -1.24 15.87
CA VAL A 298 -13.33 -0.19 16.88
C VAL A 298 -13.45 1.18 16.23
N GLU A 299 -14.19 2.09 16.88
CA GLU A 299 -14.16 3.51 16.56
C GLU A 299 -13.17 4.20 17.51
N PRO A 300 -12.03 4.73 17.00
CA PRO A 300 -11.03 5.40 17.81
C PRO A 300 -11.47 6.84 18.15
N ASP A 301 -10.89 7.41 19.21
CA ASP A 301 -11.01 8.86 19.47
C ASP A 301 -10.37 9.65 18.30
N ASN A 302 -10.91 10.83 18.00
CA ASN A 302 -10.30 11.70 17.00
C ASN A 302 -9.03 12.38 17.53
N ARG A 303 -8.90 12.58 18.85
CA ARG A 303 -7.69 13.17 19.43
C ARG A 303 -6.56 12.14 19.43
N LEU A 304 -5.43 12.50 18.80
CA LEU A 304 -4.27 11.61 18.75
C LEU A 304 -3.69 11.35 20.16
N PRO A 305 -3.37 10.09 20.50
CA PRO A 305 -2.59 9.79 21.68
C PRO A 305 -1.15 10.29 21.49
N TYR A 306 -0.53 10.72 22.58
CA TYR A 306 0.90 11.06 22.57
C TYR A 306 1.73 9.86 22.12
N ASN A 307 2.72 10.14 21.28
CA ASN A 307 3.54 9.12 20.64
C ASN A 307 4.87 9.72 20.15
N GLU A 308 5.81 8.87 19.72
CA GLU A 308 7.17 9.28 19.34
C GLU A 308 7.21 10.27 18.15
N TYR A 309 6.18 10.25 17.30
CA TYR A 309 6.06 11.10 16.12
C TYR A 309 5.01 12.21 16.30
N PHE A 310 4.58 12.50 17.53
CA PHE A 310 3.41 13.35 17.81
C PHE A 310 3.48 14.72 17.12
N GLU A 311 4.68 15.33 17.08
CA GLU A 311 4.91 16.65 16.46
C GLU A 311 4.66 16.67 14.94
N TYR A 312 4.71 15.52 14.26
CA TYR A 312 4.39 15.44 12.82
C TYR A 312 2.92 15.72 12.52
N PHE A 313 2.05 15.60 13.53
CA PHE A 313 0.60 15.75 13.38
C PHE A 313 0.10 17.15 13.78
N GLY A 314 1.00 18.08 14.06
CA GLY A 314 0.65 19.47 14.30
C GLY A 314 0.05 20.18 13.06
N PRO A 315 -0.76 21.23 13.26
CA PRO A 315 -1.11 21.83 14.55
C PRO A 315 -2.33 21.20 15.25
N ASP A 316 -3.09 20.35 14.54
CA ASP A 316 -4.42 19.93 15.00
C ASP A 316 -4.39 18.70 15.92
N TYR A 317 -3.38 17.83 15.76
CA TYR A 317 -3.20 16.59 16.52
C TYR A 317 -4.45 15.68 16.48
N THR A 318 -5.09 15.61 15.32
CA THR A 318 -6.29 14.79 15.07
C THR A 318 -6.03 13.61 14.14
N LEU A 319 -6.81 12.54 14.32
CA LEU A 319 -6.78 11.36 13.47
C LEU A 319 -7.50 11.59 12.14
N HIS A 320 -8.56 12.40 12.14
CA HIS A 320 -9.27 12.71 10.91
C HIS A 320 -8.53 13.76 10.09
N VAL A 321 -8.31 13.43 8.82
CA VAL A 321 -7.93 14.37 7.76
C VAL A 321 -9.22 14.78 7.06
N GLU A 322 -9.53 16.07 7.09
CA GLU A 322 -10.74 16.61 6.47
C GLU A 322 -10.49 17.05 5.02
N PRO A 323 -11.52 17.05 4.16
CA PRO A 323 -11.43 17.59 2.81
C PRO A 323 -11.04 19.08 2.83
N ASN A 324 -10.35 19.54 1.79
CA ASN A 324 -10.00 20.94 1.58
C ASN A 324 -10.95 21.63 0.58
N HIS A 325 -10.73 22.92 0.29
CA HIS A 325 -11.57 23.73 -0.61
C HIS A 325 -11.31 23.50 -2.12
N MET A 326 -10.70 22.37 -2.52
CA MET A 326 -10.48 22.03 -3.92
C MET A 326 -11.81 21.91 -4.69
N GLU A 327 -11.84 22.46 -5.90
CA GLU A 327 -12.97 22.30 -6.81
C GLU A 327 -13.09 20.83 -7.24
N ASN A 328 -14.31 20.29 -7.16
CA ASN A 328 -14.59 18.93 -7.60
C ASN A 328 -15.03 18.93 -9.07
N LEU A 329 -14.19 18.36 -9.94
CA LEU A 329 -14.42 18.28 -11.38
C LEU A 329 -15.23 17.04 -11.81
N ASN A 330 -15.81 16.32 -10.84
CA ASN A 330 -16.63 15.13 -11.07
C ASN A 330 -18.11 15.48 -10.95
N THR A 331 -18.71 15.96 -12.04
CA THR A 331 -20.14 16.34 -12.03
C THR A 331 -21.03 15.11 -11.79
N GLU A 332 -22.14 15.26 -11.08
CA GLU A 332 -23.09 14.16 -10.84
C GLU A 332 -23.53 13.48 -12.14
N ARG A 333 -23.70 14.26 -13.21
CA ARG A 333 -24.04 13.75 -14.54
C ARG A 333 -22.98 12.82 -15.09
N ASP A 334 -21.69 13.15 -14.93
CA ASP A 334 -20.60 12.34 -15.46
C ASP A 334 -20.38 11.08 -14.62
N LEU A 335 -20.49 11.19 -13.30
CA LEU A 335 -20.45 10.04 -12.41
C LEU A 335 -21.61 9.07 -12.67
N GLU A 336 -22.81 9.59 -12.95
CA GLU A 336 -23.95 8.75 -13.32
C GLU A 336 -23.70 8.00 -14.63
N LYS A 337 -23.13 8.67 -15.65
CA LYS A 337 -22.76 8.01 -16.91
C LYS A 337 -21.75 6.89 -16.69
N ILE A 338 -20.71 7.13 -15.89
CA ILE A 338 -19.71 6.13 -15.51
C ILE A 338 -20.40 4.94 -14.84
N ARG A 339 -21.23 5.20 -13.82
CA ARG A 339 -21.96 4.17 -13.08
C ARG A 339 -22.85 3.33 -14.00
N ILE A 340 -23.65 3.96 -14.86
CA ILE A 340 -24.53 3.25 -15.81
C ILE A 340 -23.71 2.36 -16.74
N LEU A 341 -22.60 2.87 -17.27
CA LEU A 341 -21.77 2.12 -18.20
C LEU A 341 -21.10 0.90 -17.53
N LEU A 342 -20.59 1.06 -16.31
CA LEU A 342 -20.00 -0.04 -15.55
C LEU A 342 -21.04 -1.09 -15.15
N LEU A 343 -22.26 -0.67 -14.79
CA LEU A 343 -23.36 -1.59 -14.51
C LEU A 343 -23.81 -2.35 -15.78
N ASP A 344 -23.79 -1.72 -16.96
CA ASP A 344 -24.01 -2.41 -18.24
C ASP A 344 -22.89 -3.41 -18.54
N GLN A 345 -21.61 -3.06 -18.31
CA GLN A 345 -20.49 -4.00 -18.46
C GLN A 345 -20.65 -5.21 -17.54
N LEU A 346 -20.96 -4.99 -16.26
CA LEU A 346 -21.26 -6.06 -15.30
C LEU A 346 -22.44 -6.93 -15.73
N SER A 347 -23.44 -6.37 -16.41
CA SER A 347 -24.56 -7.15 -16.95
C SER A 347 -24.17 -8.15 -18.04
N LYS A 348 -22.98 -7.99 -18.66
CA LYS A 348 -22.49 -8.91 -19.71
C LYS A 348 -21.84 -10.17 -19.13
N LEU A 349 -21.50 -10.17 -17.85
CA LEU A 349 -20.98 -11.36 -17.18
C LEU A 349 -22.07 -12.43 -17.11
N GLN A 350 -21.75 -13.62 -17.58
CA GLN A 350 -22.61 -14.77 -17.33
C GLN A 350 -22.61 -15.07 -15.83
N HIS A 351 -23.79 -15.34 -15.26
CA HIS A 351 -23.88 -15.73 -13.86
C HIS A 351 -23.15 -17.07 -13.66
N VAL A 352 -22.02 -17.02 -12.94
CA VAL A 352 -21.22 -18.15 -12.43
C VAL A 352 -21.03 -19.32 -13.43
N PRO A 353 -20.15 -19.21 -14.44
CA PRO A 353 -19.72 -20.39 -15.19
C PRO A 353 -18.91 -21.33 -14.26
N SER A 354 -19.01 -22.63 -14.52
CA SER A 354 -18.25 -23.64 -13.76
C SER A 354 -16.76 -23.50 -14.06
N VAL A 355 -15.93 -23.21 -13.05
CA VAL A 355 -14.47 -23.19 -13.21
C VAL A 355 -13.98 -24.64 -13.29
N PRO A 356 -13.27 -25.06 -14.36
CA PRO A 356 -12.70 -26.41 -14.45
C PRO A 356 -11.77 -26.72 -13.28
N PHE A 357 -11.72 -27.98 -12.83
CA PHE A 357 -10.77 -28.42 -11.82
C PHE A 357 -9.32 -28.14 -12.29
N GLN A 358 -8.54 -27.42 -11.48
CA GLN A 358 -7.10 -27.26 -11.68
C GLN A 358 -6.34 -28.04 -10.61
N ASN A 359 -5.16 -28.56 -10.98
CA ASN A 359 -4.22 -29.10 -10.02
C ASN A 359 -3.78 -28.00 -9.06
N MET A 360 -4.11 -28.16 -7.79
CA MET A 360 -3.71 -27.23 -6.72
C MET A 360 -2.18 -27.30 -6.56
N PRO A 361 -1.44 -26.18 -6.66
CA PRO A 361 -0.03 -26.14 -6.29
C PRO A 361 0.15 -26.55 -4.81
N PRO A 362 1.33 -27.04 -4.41
CA PRO A 362 1.61 -27.37 -3.01
C PRO A 362 1.30 -26.21 -2.05
N THR A 363 0.88 -26.57 -0.84
CA THR A 363 0.68 -25.62 0.26
C THR A 363 1.97 -24.88 0.56
N THR A 364 1.90 -23.56 0.67
CA THR A 364 3.07 -22.76 1.08
C THR A 364 3.36 -23.01 2.55
N GLU A 365 4.56 -23.49 2.85
CA GLU A 365 5.08 -23.58 4.21
C GLU A 365 5.70 -22.22 4.58
N VAL A 366 5.03 -21.49 5.46
CA VAL A 366 5.60 -20.30 6.09
C VAL A 366 6.41 -20.79 7.30
N PRO A 367 7.69 -20.41 7.45
CA PRO A 367 8.48 -20.80 8.61
C PRO A 367 7.76 -20.43 9.92
N GLU A 368 7.57 -21.39 10.81
CA GLU A 368 7.05 -21.11 12.15
C GLU A 368 8.06 -20.27 12.94
N GLU A 369 7.63 -19.17 13.54
CA GLU A 369 8.46 -18.43 14.48
C GLU A 369 8.82 -19.37 15.64
N ARG A 370 10.12 -19.54 15.93
CA ARG A 370 10.53 -20.25 17.15
C ARG A 370 9.92 -19.51 18.33
N GLU A 371 9.10 -20.20 19.14
CA GLU A 371 8.72 -19.70 20.46
C GLU A 371 10.00 -19.55 21.28
N GLU A 372 10.55 -18.34 21.35
CA GLU A 372 11.65 -18.08 22.27
C GLU A 372 11.12 -18.24 23.71
N PRO A 373 11.81 -18.99 24.59
CA PRO A 373 11.42 -19.13 25.99
C PRO A 373 11.23 -17.74 26.59
N MET A 374 10.18 -17.55 27.40
CA MET A 374 9.85 -16.28 28.05
C MET A 374 11.04 -15.62 28.79
N GLU A 375 12.06 -16.40 29.14
CA GLU A 375 13.29 -15.95 29.83
C GLU A 375 14.35 -15.33 28.91
N VAL A 376 14.29 -15.57 27.59
CA VAL A 376 15.22 -15.00 26.58
C VAL A 376 14.59 -13.83 25.81
N ARG A 377 13.28 -13.62 25.97
CA ARG A 377 12.61 -12.40 25.52
C ARG A 377 13.33 -11.23 26.20
N ALA A 378 14.23 -10.56 25.46
CA ALA A 378 14.76 -9.28 25.88
C ALA A 378 13.55 -8.48 26.34
N LYS A 379 13.53 -8.07 27.62
CA LYS A 379 12.45 -7.28 28.19
C LYS A 379 12.06 -6.30 27.10
N PRO A 380 10.80 -6.29 26.62
CA PRO A 380 10.43 -5.34 25.59
C PRO A 380 10.96 -4.01 26.11
N ARG A 381 11.75 -3.31 25.30
CA ARG A 381 12.03 -1.89 25.53
C ARG A 381 10.68 -1.22 25.30
N ILE A 382 9.76 -1.44 26.23
CA ILE A 382 8.55 -0.67 26.38
C ILE A 382 9.11 0.68 26.75
N TRP A 383 9.09 1.56 25.77
CA TRP A 383 9.35 2.95 25.99
C TRP A 383 8.24 3.44 26.94
N ASN A 384 8.60 3.58 28.22
CA ASN A 384 7.67 3.88 29.31
C ASN A 384 7.51 5.39 29.55
N GLY A 385 7.95 6.26 28.64
CA GLY A 385 7.66 7.69 28.70
C GLY A 385 8.28 8.46 29.88
N GLU A 386 9.24 7.90 30.62
CA GLU A 386 10.02 8.64 31.62
C GLU A 386 11.42 8.93 31.07
N VAL A 387 11.68 10.20 30.81
CA VAL A 387 13.02 10.74 30.51
C VAL A 387 13.78 10.86 31.81
N TYR A 388 14.80 10.02 32.03
CA TYR A 388 15.86 10.31 32.99
C TYR A 388 16.98 11.03 32.26
N TYR A 389 17.20 12.30 32.62
CA TYR A 389 18.50 12.93 32.43
C TYR A 389 19.44 12.27 33.43
N GLU A 390 20.33 11.40 32.96
CA GLU A 390 21.57 11.14 33.68
C GLU A 390 22.65 11.98 33.00
N SER A 391 23.09 12.98 33.76
CA SER A 391 24.31 13.76 33.53
C SER A 391 25.50 12.81 33.45
N ASP A 392 26.21 12.83 32.34
CA ASP A 392 27.57 12.30 32.23
C ASP A 392 28.50 13.23 33.04
N ASP A 393 28.51 13.06 34.37
CA ASP A 393 29.64 13.41 35.22
C ASP A 393 30.21 12.07 35.69
N ASP A 394 31.21 11.55 34.98
CA ASP A 394 32.19 10.65 35.57
C ASP A 394 33.58 11.10 35.10
N GLU A 395 34.25 11.75 36.06
CA GLU A 395 35.65 12.13 36.08
C GLU A 395 36.51 10.88 35.92
N GLU A 396 37.24 10.74 34.81
CA GLU A 396 38.42 9.86 34.78
C GLU A 396 39.64 10.64 35.26
N GLU A 397 40.22 10.13 36.35
CA GLU A 397 41.32 10.69 37.13
C GLU A 397 42.61 10.91 36.32
N ASP A 398 43.14 12.13 36.42
CA ASP A 398 44.49 12.54 36.01
C ASP A 398 45.58 11.83 36.85
N GLU A 399 46.20 10.77 36.30
CA GLU A 399 47.53 10.34 36.76
C GLU A 399 48.66 10.99 35.94
N LYS A 400 49.37 11.93 36.58
CA LYS A 400 50.56 12.64 36.07
C LYS A 400 51.70 11.68 35.67
N PRO A 401 52.41 11.92 34.56
CA PRO A 401 53.69 11.25 34.31
C PRO A 401 54.84 12.00 35.02
N ARG A 402 55.64 11.27 35.80
CA ARG A 402 56.96 11.70 36.29
C ARG A 402 58.07 10.99 35.49
N ASP A 403 58.67 11.77 34.60
CA ASP A 403 60.11 11.92 34.31
C ASP A 403 61.07 10.72 34.44
N ARG A 404 61.70 10.34 33.31
CA ARG A 404 63.16 10.14 33.19
C ARG A 404 63.63 9.84 31.75
N SER A 405 64.37 10.82 31.21
CA SER A 405 65.60 10.74 30.40
C SER A 405 65.73 9.75 29.23
N MET A 406 65.94 10.29 28.03
CA MET A 406 66.97 9.81 27.10
C MET A 406 67.42 10.93 26.14
N ASN A 407 68.73 10.96 25.90
CA ASN A 407 69.53 12.01 25.26
C ASN A 407 69.37 12.12 23.74
N ASP A 408 69.86 13.27 23.26
CA ASP A 408 70.13 13.72 21.89
C ASP A 408 70.79 12.71 20.94
N ASP A 409 70.41 12.81 19.66
CA ASP A 409 71.27 13.03 18.47
C ASP A 409 70.70 12.29 17.24
N ASP A 410 70.16 13.05 16.26
CA ASP A 410 70.75 13.18 14.92
C ASP A 410 69.81 13.89 13.93
N ALA A 411 70.39 14.86 13.22
CA ALA A 411 69.77 15.66 12.17
C ALA A 411 69.90 14.99 10.79
N PHE A 412 68.95 15.25 9.87
CA PHE A 412 69.18 15.78 8.51
C PHE A 412 67.89 15.82 7.65
N GLU A 413 67.65 16.99 7.03
CA GLU A 413 67.22 17.27 5.63
C GLU A 413 66.52 16.17 4.79
N THR A 414 65.56 16.39 3.88
CA THR A 414 65.19 17.54 3.02
C THR A 414 63.85 17.24 2.27
N SER A 415 63.19 18.34 1.89
CA SER A 415 62.29 18.59 0.74
C SER A 415 61.71 17.45 -0.13
N THR A 416 60.41 17.56 -0.48
CA THR A 416 59.98 18.01 -1.82
C THR A 416 58.47 18.25 -1.91
N ASN A 417 58.14 19.44 -2.41
CA ASN A 417 56.83 19.86 -2.91
C ASN A 417 56.54 19.20 -4.26
N LEU A 418 55.26 19.00 -4.60
CA LEU A 418 54.73 19.30 -5.93
C LEU A 418 53.21 19.52 -5.89
N ARG A 419 52.81 20.78 -6.05
CA ARG A 419 51.52 21.24 -6.57
C ARG A 419 51.65 21.43 -8.09
N CYS A 420 50.55 21.21 -8.82
CA CYS A 420 50.03 22.02 -9.95
C CYS A 420 48.79 21.29 -10.50
N SER A 421 47.56 21.77 -10.33
CA SER A 421 46.86 22.86 -11.04
C SER A 421 46.69 22.63 -12.55
N GLY A 422 45.43 22.63 -13.00
CA GLY A 422 45.04 22.67 -14.40
C GLY A 422 43.54 22.87 -14.55
N SER A 423 43.11 24.13 -14.65
CA SER A 423 41.78 24.59 -15.04
C SER A 423 41.52 24.36 -16.53
N ASN A 424 40.26 24.14 -16.92
CA ASN A 424 39.64 24.81 -18.08
C ASN A 424 38.11 24.59 -18.11
N THR A 425 37.40 25.70 -18.13
CA THR A 425 36.00 25.91 -18.57
C THR A 425 35.85 25.70 -20.07
N VAL A 426 34.65 25.33 -20.56
CA VAL A 426 33.94 25.91 -21.73
C VAL A 426 32.55 25.22 -21.94
N GLN A 427 31.51 26.06 -21.85
CA GLN A 427 30.27 26.24 -22.65
C GLN A 427 29.18 25.16 -22.84
N GLU A 428 27.95 25.67 -22.63
CA GLU A 428 26.63 25.21 -23.07
C GLU A 428 26.50 25.14 -24.60
N GLU A 429 25.71 24.18 -25.11
CA GLU A 429 24.82 24.38 -26.27
C GLU A 429 23.80 23.22 -26.44
N ASP A 430 22.52 23.62 -26.45
CA ASP A 430 21.34 23.14 -27.18
C ASP A 430 21.06 21.64 -27.48
N LEU A 431 19.96 21.15 -26.89
CA LEU A 431 19.21 19.97 -27.32
C LEU A 431 18.04 20.39 -28.24
N THR A 432 18.14 20.04 -29.52
CA THR A 432 17.07 20.24 -30.51
C THR A 432 16.18 19.00 -30.66
N TYR A 433 14.87 19.27 -30.68
CA TYR A 433 13.75 18.36 -30.89
C TYR A 433 13.78 17.67 -32.27
N ALA A 434 13.59 16.34 -32.30
CA ALA A 434 13.31 15.59 -33.53
C ALA A 434 11.80 15.33 -33.67
N LYS A 435 11.17 16.00 -34.65
CA LYS A 435 9.85 15.68 -35.22
C LYS A 435 10.00 14.52 -36.21
N ILE A 436 9.21 13.46 -36.05
CA ILE A 436 9.04 12.42 -37.07
C ILE A 436 7.90 12.86 -38.00
N LYS A 437 8.20 12.94 -39.30
CA LYS A 437 7.25 13.19 -40.39
C LYS A 437 6.62 11.88 -40.84
N ASP A 438 5.29 11.89 -40.90
CA ASP A 438 4.48 11.04 -41.76
C ASP A 438 4.55 11.56 -43.20
N GLU A 439 4.71 10.67 -44.18
CA GLU A 439 4.14 10.76 -45.55
C GLU A 439 4.74 9.66 -46.45
N THR A 440 3.90 8.75 -46.95
CA THR A 440 3.82 8.43 -48.38
C THR A 440 2.47 7.80 -48.71
N SER A 441 1.62 8.58 -49.39
CA SER A 441 0.53 8.13 -50.29
C SER A 441 1.13 7.68 -51.65
N PRO A 442 0.38 7.19 -52.67
CA PRO A 442 -0.90 7.70 -53.21
C PRO A 442 -2.11 6.79 -53.00
#